data_AF-A0A5J4PDE0-F1
#
_entry.id   AF-A0A5J4PDE0-F1
#
_cell.length_a   1.000
_cell.length_b   1.000
_cell.length_c   1.000
_cell.angle_alpha   90.00
_cell.angle_beta   90.00
_cell.angle_gamma   90.00
#
_symmetry.space_group_name_H-M   'P 1'
#
loop_
_entity.id
_entity.type
_entity.pdbx_description
1 polymer ?
#
loop_
_entity_poly.entity_id
_entity_poly.type
_entity_poly.pdbx_seq_one_letter_code
_entity_poly.pdbx_strand_id
1 'polypeptide(L)' 'MGYVVLHLKKASGNDAGTSAHIERTIHPKNADESRTHLNRELIGFPQSVKNRTEAIQHRIE' A
#
# COMPACT_ATOMS: atom_id res chain seq x y z
N MET A 1 -26.60 5.37 -7.89
CA MET A 1 -26.04 6.72 -7.71
C MET A 1 -24.70 6.55 -7.01
N GLY A 2 -23.59 6.98 -7.62
CA GLY A 2 -22.26 6.85 -7.04
C GLY A 2 -21.91 8.06 -6.18
N TYR A 3 -21.09 7.85 -5.15
CA TYR A 3 -20.55 8.93 -4.31
C TYR A 3 -19.03 8.98 -4.48
N VAL A 4 -18.47 10.19 -4.40
CA VAL A 4 -17.02 10.35 -4.23
C VAL A 4 -16.69 10.04 -2.77
N VAL A 5 -15.74 9.14 -2.55
CA VAL A 5 -15.26 8.78 -1.21
C VAL A 5 -13.77 9.09 -1.11
N LEU A 6 -13.42 9.99 -0.19
CA LEU A 6 -12.04 10.30 0.17
C LEU A 6 -11.90 10.29 1.69
N HIS A 7 -11.04 9.41 2.20
CA HIS A 7 -10.70 9.34 3.62
C HIS A 7 -9.18 9.21 3.75
N LEU A 8 -8.56 10.14 4.47
CA LEU A 8 -7.11 10.16 4.71
C LEU A 8 -6.83 9.69 6.14
N LYS A 9 -6.03 8.64 6.30
CA LYS A 9 -5.58 8.12 7.59
C LYS A 9 -4.10 8.46 7.77
N LYS A 10 -3.76 9.18 8.84
CA LYS A 10 -2.36 9.43 9.22
C LYS A 10 -1.68 8.09 9.57
N ALA A 11 -0.60 7.77 8.89
CA ALA A 11 0.25 6.64 9.25
C ALA A 11 0.91 6.89 10.62
N SER A 12 0.98 5.86 11.47
CA SER A 12 1.60 5.93 12.79
C SER A 12 2.81 4.99 12.84
N GLY A 13 4.01 5.53 13.06
CA GLY A 13 5.23 4.74 13.14
C GLY A 13 5.61 4.05 11.83
N ASN A 14 6.20 2.86 11.91
CA ASN A 14 6.52 2.03 10.75
C ASN A 14 5.23 1.36 10.24
N ASP A 15 4.67 1.87 9.14
CA ASP A 15 3.39 1.45 8.54
C ASP A 15 3.46 0.07 7.83
N ALA A 16 4.26 -0.85 8.39
CA ALA A 16 4.55 -2.18 7.84
C ALA A 16 3.30 -3.04 7.67
N GLY A 17 2.35 -2.98 8.61
CA GLY A 17 1.09 -3.71 8.51
C GLY A 17 0.27 -3.27 7.29
N THR A 18 0.13 -1.96 7.09
CA THR A 18 -0.56 -1.42 5.90
C THR A 18 0.20 -1.77 4.62
N SER A 19 1.54 -1.77 4.63
CA SER A 19 2.34 -2.19 3.47
C SER A 19 2.06 -3.65 3.12
N ALA A 20 2.07 -4.55 4.11
CA ALA A 20 1.75 -5.97 3.94
C ALA A 20 0.32 -6.21 3.40
N HIS A 21 -0.64 -5.38 3.81
CA HIS A 21 -2.00 -5.42 3.27
C HIS A 21 -2.09 -4.95 1.80
N ILE A 22 -1.35 -3.90 1.43
CA ILE A 22 -1.30 -3.38 0.05
C ILE A 22 -0.62 -4.40 -0.89
N GLU A 23 0.53 -4.92 -0.47
CA GLU A 23 1.36 -5.89 -1.21
C GLU A 23 0.80 -7.31 -1.19
N ARG A 24 -0.30 -7.54 -0.46
CA ARG A 24 -0.98 -8.85 -0.33
C ARG A 24 -0.08 -9.96 0.21
N THR A 25 0.84 -9.63 1.11
CA THR A 25 1.52 -10.63 1.94
C THR A 25 0.66 -11.10 3.11
N ILE A 26 -0.38 -10.33 3.46
CA ILE A 26 -1.45 -10.70 4.42
C ILE A 26 -2.80 -10.72 3.70
N HIS A 27 -3.54 -11.81 3.88
CA HIS A 27 -4.86 -12.04 3.26
C HIS A 27 -5.99 -11.85 4.29
N PRO A 28 -6.75 -10.74 4.25
CA PRO A 28 -7.88 -10.56 5.13
C PRO A 28 -9.06 -11.44 4.68
N LYS A 29 -9.96 -11.79 5.61
CA LYS A 29 -11.10 -12.69 5.34
C LYS A 29 -12.03 -12.25 4.20
N ASN A 30 -12.05 -10.96 3.88
CA ASN A 30 -12.90 -10.37 2.84
C ASN A 30 -12.16 -10.17 1.50
N ALA A 31 -10.92 -10.61 1.36
CA ALA A 31 -10.19 -10.57 0.09
C ALA A 31 -10.34 -11.90 -0.66
N ASP A 32 -10.69 -11.83 -1.93
CA ASP A 32 -10.72 -12.97 -2.85
C ASP A 32 -9.34 -13.14 -3.49
N GLU A 33 -8.59 -14.15 -3.04
CA GLU A 33 -7.24 -14.45 -3.52
C GLU A 33 -7.19 -14.71 -5.03
N SER A 34 -8.25 -15.28 -5.61
CA SER A 34 -8.32 -15.56 -7.05
C SER A 34 -8.25 -14.28 -7.90
N ARG A 35 -8.54 -13.12 -7.30
CA ARG A 35 -8.55 -11.81 -7.97
C ARG A 35 -7.33 -10.96 -7.68
N THR A 36 -6.40 -11.40 -6.82
CA THR A 36 -5.21 -10.62 -6.46
C THR A 36 -4.37 -10.22 -7.68
N HIS A 37 -4.35 -11.06 -8.72
CA HIS A 37 -3.65 -10.81 -9.99
C HIS A 37 -4.18 -9.58 -10.76
N LEU A 38 -5.36 -9.07 -10.42
CA LEU A 38 -5.96 -7.88 -11.04
C LEU A 38 -5.49 -6.58 -10.39
N ASN A 39 -4.82 -6.63 -9.24
CA ASN A 39 -4.28 -5.45 -8.58
C ASN A 39 -3.19 -4.81 -9.45
N ARG A 40 -3.09 -3.48 -9.42
CA ARG A 40 -2.13 -2.71 -10.21
C ARG A 40 -1.40 -1.71 -9.34
N GLU A 41 -0.10 -1.63 -9.53
CA GLU A 41 0.72 -0.54 -9.01
C GLU A 41 0.69 0.63 -10.01
N LEU A 42 0.39 1.83 -9.53
CA LEU A 42 0.25 3.03 -10.38
C LEU A 42 1.52 3.90 -10.40
N ILE A 43 2.41 3.71 -9.43
CA ILE A 43 3.65 4.46 -9.27
C ILE A 43 4.76 3.48 -8.89
N GLY A 44 5.93 3.59 -9.52
CA GLY A 44 7.09 2.79 -9.15
C GLY A 44 7.90 3.45 -8.03
N PHE A 45 8.64 2.64 -7.26
CA PHE A 45 9.63 3.17 -6.32
C PHE A 45 10.88 3.69 -7.05
N PRO A 46 11.56 4.72 -6.51
CA PRO A 46 12.85 5.19 -7.02
C PRO A 46 13.92 4.09 -7.01
N GLN A 47 14.94 4.24 -7.85
CA GLN A 47 16.07 3.30 -7.91
C GLN A 47 16.75 3.24 -6.54
N SER A 48 17.00 2.03 -6.02
CA SER A 48 17.53 1.68 -4.68
C SER A 48 16.54 1.54 -3.52
N VAL A 49 15.27 1.92 -3.71
CA VAL A 49 14.23 1.79 -2.68
C VAL A 49 13.40 0.53 -2.92
N LYS A 50 13.17 -0.27 -1.87
CA LYS A 50 12.49 -1.58 -2.00
C LYS A 50 11.05 -1.58 -1.52
N ASN A 51 10.67 -0.63 -0.68
CA ASN A 51 9.34 -0.57 -0.10
C ASN A 51 8.93 0.87 0.22
N ARG A 52 7.65 1.02 0.57
CA ARG A 52 7.04 2.31 0.88
C ARG A 52 7.67 3.02 2.08
N THR A 53 8.09 2.30 3.12
CA THR A 53 8.71 2.93 4.30
C THR A 53 10.06 3.54 3.92
N GLU A 54 10.90 2.80 3.20
CA GLU A 54 12.17 3.31 2.66
C GLU A 54 11.94 4.49 1.71
N ALA A 55 10.91 4.44 0.85
CA ALA A 55 10.59 5.51 -0.08
C ALA A 55 10.24 6.83 0.64
N ILE A 56 9.46 6.73 1.71
CA ILE A 56 9.08 7.88 2.54
C ILE A 56 10.32 8.42 3.26
N GLN A 57 11.12 7.55 3.88
CA GLN A 57 12.31 7.98 4.62
C GLN A 57 13.34 8.66 3.72
N HIS A 58 13.66 8.07 2.56
CA HIS A 58 14.56 8.63 1.56
C HIS A 58 14.13 10.04 1.08
N ARG A 59 12.84 10.37 1.19
CA ARG A 59 12.32 11.68 0.75
C ARG A 59 12.28 12.72 1.87
N ILE A 60 12.17 12.29 3.12
CA ILE A 60 12.07 13.18 4.30
C ILE A 60 13.46 13.57 4.80
N GLU A 61 14.44 12.66 4.67
CA GLU A 61 15.87 12.93 4.91
C GLU A 61 16.53 13.60 3.70
#